data_AF-A0A067TV09-F1
#
_entry.id   AF-A0A067TV09-F1
#
_cell.length_a   1.000
_cell.length_b   1.000
_cell.length_c   1.000
_cell.angle_alpha   90.00
_cell.angle_beta   90.00
_cell.angle_gamma   90.00
#
_symmetry.space_group_name_H-M   'P 1'
#
loop_
_entity.id
_entity.type
_entity.pdbx_description
1 polymer ?
#
loop_
_entity_poly.entity_id
_entity_poly.type
_entity_poly.pdbx_seq_one_letter_code
_entity_poly.pdbx_strand_id
1 'polypeptide(L)' 'MATTTSTVILSVFPTNFMTFQVPAGVSKLATPISTLPGGTMKCIIQRDGQTMVELYIASKSTELQL' A
#
# COMPACT_ATOMS: atom_id res chain seq x y z
N MET A 1 2.38 -14.30 10.70
CA MET A 1 1.22 -14.98 10.09
C MET A 1 -0.04 -14.21 10.44
N ALA A 2 -0.85 -13.81 9.46
CA ALA A 2 -2.18 -13.25 9.76
C ALA A 2 -3.04 -14.36 10.39
N THR A 3 -3.51 -14.17 11.62
CA THR A 3 -4.35 -15.14 12.33
C THR A 3 -5.83 -15.05 11.91
N THR A 4 -6.20 -13.95 11.25
CA THR A 4 -7.53 -13.64 10.71
C THR A 4 -7.38 -12.85 9.41
N THR A 5 -8.42 -12.87 8.57
CA THR A 5 -8.46 -12.13 7.31
C THR A 5 -8.15 -10.65 7.54
N SER A 6 -7.27 -10.08 6.73
CA SER A 6 -6.88 -8.66 6.80
C SER A 6 -7.21 -7.97 5.49
N THR A 7 -7.68 -6.74 5.56
CA THR A 7 -7.92 -5.87 4.41
C THR A 7 -6.71 -4.97 4.23
N VAL A 8 -6.10 -4.99 3.05
CA VAL A 8 -5.02 -4.06 2.70
C VAL A 8 -5.54 -3.06 1.69
N ILE A 9 -5.42 -1.78 2.02
CA ILE A 9 -5.80 -0.66 1.15
C ILE A 9 -4.51 0.02 0.70
N LEU A 10 -4.27 0.01 -0.61
CA LEU A 10 -3.15 0.67 -1.25
C LEU A 10 -3.68 1.87 -2.04
N SER A 11 -3.26 3.06 -1.63
CA SER A 11 -3.63 4.32 -2.25
C SER A 11 -2.40 4.93 -2.92
N VAL A 12 -2.49 5.23 -4.21
CA VAL A 12 -1.45 5.86 -5.00
C VAL A 12 -2.02 7.17 -5.56
N PHE A 13 -1.46 8.28 -5.09
CA PHE A 13 -1.77 9.58 -5.65
C PHE A 13 -1.04 9.76 -6.98
N PRO A 14 -1.68 10.29 -8.05
CA PRO A 14 -2.99 10.96 -8.04
C PRO A 14 -4.24 10.10 -8.26
N THR A 15 -4.15 8.82 -8.64
CA THR A 15 -5.28 8.22 -9.38
C THR A 15 -5.74 6.82 -8.96
N ASN A 16 -5.02 6.06 -8.14
CA ASN A 16 -5.36 4.65 -7.95
C ASN A 16 -5.54 4.26 -6.49
N PHE A 17 -6.62 3.53 -6.22
CA PHE A 17 -6.84 2.83 -4.95
C PHE A 17 -7.05 1.35 -5.26
N MET A 18 -6.42 0.48 -4.50
CA MET A 18 -6.56 -0.97 -4.62
C MET A 18 -6.82 -1.58 -3.26
N THR A 19 -7.81 -2.46 -3.19
CA THR A 19 -8.15 -3.17 -1.96
C THR A 19 -7.87 -4.65 -2.15
N PHE A 20 -7.11 -5.23 -1.23
CA PHE A 20 -6.76 -6.64 -1.22
C PHE A 20 -7.32 -7.31 0.03
N GLN A 21 -7.94 -8.47 -0.15
CA GLN A 21 -8.29 -9.35 0.94
C GLN A 21 -7.14 -10.34 1.13
N VAL A 22 -6.55 -10.33 2.31
CA VAL A 22 -5.40 -11.16 2.69
C VAL A 22 -5.94 -12.26 3.62
N PRO A 23 -6.09 -13.51 3.14
CA PRO A 23 -6.66 -14.58 3.95
C PRO A 23 -5.84 -14.88 5.21
N ALA A 24 -6.47 -15.51 6.19
CA ALA A 24 -5.74 -16.05 7.33
C ALA A 24 -4.65 -17.04 6.84
N GLY A 25 -3.50 -17.04 7.51
CA GLY A 25 -2.38 -17.92 7.18
C GLY A 25 -1.43 -17.38 6.12
N VAL A 26 -1.71 -16.26 5.44
CA VAL A 26 -0.71 -15.60 4.60
C VAL A 26 0.02 -14.51 5.39
N SER A 27 1.32 -14.33 5.13
CA SER A 27 2.15 -13.37 5.85
C SER A 27 2.80 -12.32 4.93
N LYS A 28 2.66 -12.47 3.61
CA LYS A 28 3.27 -11.60 2.61
C LYS A 28 2.26 -11.30 1.51
N LEU A 29 2.06 -10.01 1.24
CA LEU A 29 1.35 -9.51 0.06
C LEU A 29 2.41 -8.84 -0.82
N ALA A 30 2.58 -9.33 -2.05
CA ALA A 30 3.46 -8.73 -3.03
C ALA A 30 2.61 -8.36 -4.25
N THR A 31 2.38 -7.07 -4.44
CA THR A 31 1.62 -6.52 -5.56
C THR A 31 2.51 -5.52 -6.29
N PRO A 32 2.62 -5.62 -7.64
CA PRO A 32 3.33 -4.60 -8.40
C PRO A 32 2.52 -3.31 -8.34
N ILE A 33 3.15 -2.21 -7.93
CA ILE A 33 2.51 -0.90 -7.85
C ILE A 33 3.32 0.06 -8.70
N SER A 34 2.71 0.59 -9.75
CA SER A 34 3.31 1.63 -10.58
C SER A 34 2.84 2.99 -10.09
N THR A 35 3.75 3.76 -9.49
CA THR A 35 3.51 5.16 -9.16
C THR A 35 4.15 6.03 -10.25
N LEU A 36 3.47 7.10 -10.68
CA LEU A 36 4.12 8.14 -11.50
C LEU A 36 5.33 8.72 -10.73
N PRO A 37 6.38 9.22 -11.42
CA PRO A 37 7.47 9.93 -10.77
C PRO A 37 6.94 11.10 -9.93
N GLY A 38 7.28 11.15 -8.64
CA GLY A 38 6.75 12.16 -7.72
C GLY A 38 5.41 11.80 -7.07
N GLY A 39 4.83 10.65 -7.42
CA GLY A 39 3.64 10.11 -6.77
C GLY A 39 3.91 9.72 -5.31
N THR A 40 2.88 9.84 -4.47
CA THR A 40 2.89 9.35 -3.09
C THR A 40 2.03 8.11 -2.99
N MET A 41 2.53 7.12 -2.25
CA MET A 41 1.81 5.91 -1.90
C MET A 41 1.51 5.93 -0.41
N LYS A 42 0.27 5.61 -0.08
CA LYS A 42 -0.21 5.36 1.26
C LYS A 42 -0.74 3.93 1.33
N CYS A 43 -0.16 3.11 2.19
CA CYS A 43 -0.60 1.74 2.45
C CYS A 43 -1.20 1.67 3.84
N ILE A 44 -2.41 1.12 3.94
CA ILE A 44 -3.10 0.88 5.21
C ILE A 44 -3.42 -0.61 5.29
N ILE A 45 -3.00 -1.26 6.36
CA ILE A 45 -3.40 -2.63 6.68
C ILE A 45 -4.43 -2.54 7.79
N GLN A 46 -5.65 -3.00 7.49
CA GLN A 46 -6.74 -3.11 8.44
C GLN A 46 -7.02 -4.57 8.77
N ARG A 47 -7.30 -4.85 10.03
CA ARG A 47 -7.77 -6.15 10.51
C ARG A 47 -8.91 -5.91 11.49
N ASP A 48 -10.03 -6.59 11.27
CA ASP A 48 -11.24 -6.43 12.09
C ASP A 48 -11.71 -4.97 12.23
N GLY A 49 -11.59 -4.19 11.15
CA GLY A 49 -11.95 -2.76 11.11
C GLY A 49 -10.95 -1.82 11.78
N GLN A 50 -9.85 -2.32 12.35
CA GLN A 50 -8.81 -1.51 12.97
C GLN A 50 -7.57 -1.40 12.09
N THR A 51 -7.00 -0.19 12.00
CA THR A 51 -5.73 0.05 11.33
C THR A 51 -4.58 -0.51 12.15
N MET A 52 -3.93 -1.55 11.63
CA MET A 52 -2.80 -2.22 12.26
C MET A 52 -1.47 -1.62 11.85
N VAL A 53 -1.37 -1.19 10.58
CA VAL A 53 -0.16 -0.61 10.01
C VAL A 53 -0.57 0.49 9.04
N GLU A 54 0.13 1.61 9.08
CA GLU A 54 0.05 2.67 8.10
C GLU A 54 1.47 3.00 7.62
N LEU A 55 1.67 2.97 6.30
CA LEU A 55 2.96 3.21 5.67
C LEU A 55 2.81 4.28 4.59
N TYR A 56 3.71 5.26 4.62
CA TYR A 56 3.79 6.35 3.65
C TYR A 56 5.09 6.22 2.87
N ILE A 57 4.99 6.25 1.54
CA ILE A 57 6.14 6.21 0.64
C ILE A 57 5.98 7.37 -0.34
N ALA A 58 6.95 8.25 -0.41
CA ALA A 58 7.04 9.26 -1.45
C ALA A 58 8.05 8.80 -2.49
N SER A 59 7.65 8.68 -3.76
CA SER A 59 8.61 8.49 -4.84
C SER A 59 9.33 9.82 -5.07
N LYS A 60 10.64 9.86 -4.81
CA LYS A 60 11.42 11.09 -5.02
C LYS A 60 11.73 11.19 -6.52
N SER A 61 10.99 12.00 -7.26
CA SER A 61 11.41 12.39 -8.61
C SER A 61 12.57 13.37 -8.47
N THR A 62 13.79 12.91 -8.77
CA THR A 62 14.95 13.79 -8.89
C THR A 62 15.16 14.02 -10.38
N GLU A 63 14.56 15.08 -10.93
CA GLU A 63 14.94 15.56 -12.24
C GLU A 63 16.18 16.44 -12.08
N LEU A 64 17.30 15.99 -12.66
CA LEU A 64 18.54 16.74 -12.74
C LEU A 64 18.32 17.85 -13.77
N GLN A 65 18.13 19.09 -13.33
CA GLN A 65 18.16 20.24 -14.22
C GLN A 65 19.63 20.65 -14.46
N LEU A 66 20.09 20.49 -15.71
CA LEU A 66 21.34 21.01 -16.25
C LEU A 66 21.18 22.48 -16.63
#